data_AF-A0A3N1NWX9-F1
#
_entry.id   AF-A0A3N1NWX9-F1
#
_cell.length_a   1.000
_cell.length_b   1.000
_cell.length_c   1.000
_cell.angle_alpha   90.00
_cell.angle_beta   90.00
_cell.angle_gamma   90.00
#
_symmetry.space_group_name_H-M   'P 1'
#
loop_
_entity.id
_entity.type
_entity.pdbx_description
1 polymer ?
#
loop_
_entity_poly.entity_id
_entity_poly.type
_entity_poly.pdbx_seq_one_letter_code
_entity_poly.pdbx_strand_id
1 'polypeptide(L)'
;MFTQLEQAKEKWGGASDTIDRWLATRQQLLVTYCKLAAKGPGQSALPDADQLENFCAILLDYISAGHFEVFEQVVMGCEKRSEEGKALAQRIYPKITDTTQLVLDFNDKYQDLEDEDSLLNLDGDLSALGETLEQRFALEDKLIAALYQHQTQLA
;
A
#
# COMPACT_ATOMS: atom_id res chain seq x y z
N MET A 1 2.90 -3.92 -9.87
CA MET A 1 2.95 -4.27 -8.42
C MET A 1 4.24 -4.99 -7.94
N PHE A 2 4.43 -6.32 -8.09
CA PHE A 2 5.62 -7.02 -7.55
C PHE A 2 6.96 -6.49 -8.07
N THR A 3 7.05 -6.19 -9.37
CA THR A 3 8.25 -5.59 -9.96
C THR A 3 8.60 -4.23 -9.33
N GLN A 4 7.59 -3.43 -8.95
CA GLN A 4 7.82 -2.15 -8.26
C GLN A 4 8.40 -2.38 -6.87
N LEU A 5 7.89 -3.37 -6.12
CA LEU A 5 8.43 -3.76 -4.83
C LEU A 5 9.90 -4.19 -4.93
N GLU A 6 10.24 -5.05 -5.89
CA GLU A 6 11.63 -5.51 -6.06
C GLU A 6 12.56 -4.35 -6.43
N GLN A 7 12.13 -3.44 -7.31
CA GLN A 7 12.88 -2.22 -7.62
C GLN A 7 13.05 -1.30 -6.40
N ALA A 8 12.03 -1.20 -5.55
CA ALA A 8 12.08 -0.40 -4.33
C ALA A 8 13.06 -1.00 -3.32
N LYS A 9 13.05 -2.32 -3.14
CA LYS A 9 14.01 -3.05 -2.29
C LYS A 9 15.44 -2.93 -2.80
N GLU A 10 15.66 -3.02 -4.11
CA GLU A 10 16.98 -2.84 -4.70
C GLU A 10 17.54 -1.43 -4.45
N LYS A 11 16.68 -0.41 -4.49
CA LYS A 11 17.08 0.99 -4.32
C LYS A 11 17.24 1.43 -2.88
N TRP A 12 16.37 0.95 -1.98
CA TRP A 12 16.22 1.51 -0.63
C TRP A 12 16.24 0.45 0.48
N GLY A 13 16.36 -0.83 0.15
CA GLY A 13 16.52 -1.88 1.16
C GLY A 13 17.80 -1.68 1.97
N GLY A 14 17.69 -1.78 3.29
CA GLY A 14 18.78 -1.53 4.24
C GLY A 14 19.06 -0.04 4.51
N ALA A 15 18.31 0.89 3.91
CA ALA A 15 18.54 2.32 4.08
C ALA A 15 17.99 2.87 5.42
N SER A 16 17.04 2.17 6.05
CA SER A 16 16.53 2.43 7.39
C SER A 16 15.59 1.29 7.80
N ASP A 17 15.60 0.92 9.09
CA ASP A 17 14.66 -0.04 9.68
C ASP A 17 13.19 0.31 9.37
N THR A 18 12.86 1.60 9.26
CA THR A 18 11.50 2.05 8.95
C THR A 18 11.11 1.72 7.50
N ILE A 19 12.02 1.95 6.54
CA ILE A 19 11.78 1.63 5.13
C ILE A 19 11.75 0.11 4.93
N ASP A 20 12.61 -0.63 5.62
CA ASP A 20 12.65 -2.09 5.53
C ASP A 20 11.36 -2.72 6.07
N ARG A 21 10.87 -2.25 7.23
CA ARG A 21 9.55 -2.67 7.75
C ARG A 21 8.45 -2.35 6.73
N TRP A 22 8.46 -1.15 6.14
CA TRP A 22 7.43 -0.76 5.18
C TRP A 22 7.42 -1.65 3.92
N LEU A 23 8.59 -1.91 3.33
CA LEU A 23 8.72 -2.78 2.17
C LEU A 23 8.38 -4.24 2.50
N ALA A 24 8.65 -4.69 3.73
CA ALA A 24 8.25 -6.02 4.20
C ALA A 24 6.73 -6.13 4.33
N THR A 25 6.05 -5.15 4.94
CA THR A 25 4.57 -5.13 5.02
C THR A 25 3.95 -5.05 3.61
N ARG A 26 4.54 -4.25 2.69
CA ARG A 26 4.11 -4.22 1.28
C ARG A 26 4.19 -5.60 0.63
N GLN A 27 5.26 -6.34 0.88
CA GLN A 27 5.41 -7.71 0.37
C GLN A 27 4.34 -8.64 0.94
N GLN A 28 4.09 -8.57 2.24
CA GLN A 28 3.09 -9.40 2.89
C GLN A 28 1.70 -9.14 2.32
N LEU A 29 1.34 -7.87 2.12
CA LEU A 29 0.10 -7.44 1.47
C LEU A 29 -0.03 -7.98 0.04
N LEU A 30 1.03 -7.91 -0.77
CA LEU A 30 1.02 -8.42 -2.14
C LEU A 30 0.83 -9.95 -2.20
N VAL A 31 1.47 -10.67 -1.28
CA VAL A 31 1.33 -12.12 -1.20
C VAL A 31 -0.10 -12.52 -0.82
N THR A 32 -0.71 -11.85 0.15
CA THR A 32 -2.10 -12.13 0.54
C THR A 32 -3.11 -11.71 -0.51
N TYR A 33 -2.90 -10.56 -1.17
CA TYR A 33 -3.67 -10.15 -2.34
C TYR A 33 -3.67 -11.22 -3.44
N CYS A 34 -2.50 -11.72 -3.82
CA CYS A 34 -2.41 -12.74 -4.85
C CYS A 34 -3.05 -14.06 -4.45
N LYS A 35 -3.03 -14.43 -3.16
CA LYS A 35 -3.74 -15.64 -2.69
C LYS A 35 -5.25 -15.50 -2.85
N LEU A 36 -5.81 -14.32 -2.54
CA LEU A 36 -7.24 -14.04 -2.74
C LEU A 36 -7.63 -13.95 -4.22
N ALA A 37 -6.78 -13.32 -5.04
CA ALA A 37 -7.03 -13.18 -6.48
C ALA A 37 -6.77 -14.47 -7.28
N ALA A 38 -6.02 -15.42 -6.73
CA ALA A 38 -5.71 -16.68 -7.40
C ALA A 38 -6.90 -17.64 -7.31
N LYS A 39 -7.68 -17.72 -8.39
CA LYS A 39 -8.67 -18.79 -8.55
C LYS A 39 -7.98 -20.10 -8.92
N GLY A 40 -8.17 -21.15 -8.12
CA GLY A 40 -7.76 -22.50 -8.51
C GLY A 40 -8.58 -23.02 -9.69
N PRO A 41 -8.01 -23.87 -10.57
CA PRO A 41 -8.79 -24.51 -11.64
C PRO A 41 -9.93 -25.34 -11.03
N GLY A 42 -11.17 -25.02 -11.40
CA GLY A 42 -12.38 -25.69 -10.90
C GLY A 42 -12.92 -25.16 -9.57
N GLN A 43 -12.35 -24.09 -9.01
CA GLN A 43 -12.89 -23.46 -7.81
C GLN A 43 -13.98 -22.45 -8.17
N SER A 44 -15.23 -22.83 -7.89
CA SER A 44 -16.37 -21.92 -7.73
C SER A 44 -16.56 -21.49 -6.26
N ALA A 45 -15.66 -21.91 -5.37
CA ALA A 45 -15.74 -21.58 -3.96
C ALA A 45 -15.21 -20.16 -3.76
N LEU A 46 -16.04 -19.32 -3.17
CA LEU A 46 -15.65 -18.02 -2.62
C LEU A 46 -14.39 -18.21 -1.74
N PRO A 47 -13.49 -17.23 -1.66
CA PRO A 47 -12.33 -17.35 -0.79
C PRO A 47 -12.77 -17.58 0.66
N ASP A 48 -11.91 -18.30 1.39
CA ASP A 48 -12.14 -18.59 2.81
C ASP A 48 -12.26 -17.29 3.60
N ALA A 49 -13.27 -17.18 4.47
CA ALA A 49 -13.55 -15.99 5.26
C ALA A 49 -12.31 -15.55 6.06
N ASP A 50 -11.57 -16.53 6.61
CA ASP A 50 -10.32 -16.32 7.33
C ASP A 50 -9.22 -15.67 6.45
N GLN A 51 -9.17 -16.01 5.16
CA GLN A 51 -8.19 -15.44 4.23
C GLN A 51 -8.50 -13.99 3.91
N LEU A 52 -9.78 -13.66 3.76
CA LEU A 52 -10.25 -12.31 3.48
C LEU A 52 -10.07 -11.43 4.72
N GLU A 53 -10.44 -11.92 5.92
CA GLU A 53 -10.21 -11.20 7.18
C GLU A 53 -8.72 -10.92 7.40
N ASN A 54 -7.86 -11.93 7.22
CA ASN A 54 -6.41 -11.74 7.36
C ASN A 54 -5.85 -10.75 6.32
N PHE A 55 -6.38 -10.75 5.09
CA PHE A 55 -5.99 -9.76 4.09
C PHE A 55 -6.39 -8.34 4.50
N CYS A 56 -7.64 -8.15 4.95
CA CYS A 56 -8.15 -6.88 5.46
C CYS A 56 -7.31 -6.35 6.64
N ALA A 57 -6.93 -7.22 7.58
CA ALA A 57 -6.05 -6.86 8.68
C ALA A 57 -4.68 -6.35 8.20
N ILE A 58 -4.02 -7.09 7.29
CA ILE A 58 -2.72 -6.68 6.73
C ILE A 58 -2.83 -5.39 5.90
N LEU A 59 -3.94 -5.21 5.19
CA LEU A 59 -4.23 -4.02 4.41
C LEU A 59 -4.39 -2.79 5.31
N LEU A 60 -5.14 -2.91 6.40
CA LEU A 60 -5.26 -1.86 7.43
C LEU A 60 -3.93 -1.54 8.10
N ASP A 61 -3.14 -2.56 8.44
CA ASP A 61 -1.80 -2.38 9.00
C ASP A 61 -0.90 -1.63 8.02
N TYR A 62 -0.94 -1.98 6.73
CA TYR A 62 -0.14 -1.34 5.70
C TYR A 62 -0.47 0.14 5.50
N ILE A 63 -1.77 0.48 5.40
CA ILE A 63 -2.17 1.87 5.23
C ILE A 63 -1.85 2.71 6.48
N SER A 64 -2.00 2.12 7.67
CA SER A 64 -1.76 2.76 8.96
C SER A 64 -0.27 3.00 9.20
N ALA A 65 0.58 2.00 8.94
CA ALA A 65 2.03 2.14 9.05
C ALA A 65 2.56 3.23 8.12
N GLY A 66 2.00 3.33 6.91
CA GLY A 66 2.29 4.43 6.00
C GLY A 66 1.93 5.79 6.63
N HIS A 67 0.66 5.97 7.02
CA HIS A 67 0.08 7.25 7.43
C HIS A 67 0.72 7.90 8.65
N PHE A 68 1.21 7.10 9.60
CA PHE A 68 1.70 7.63 10.88
C PHE A 68 3.21 7.83 10.95
N GLU A 69 4.03 6.98 10.35
CA GLU A 69 5.48 7.02 10.61
C GLU A 69 6.29 7.57 9.44
N VAL A 70 5.94 7.19 8.20
CA VAL A 70 6.75 7.54 7.04
C VAL A 70 6.25 8.80 6.34
N PHE A 71 4.93 8.97 6.19
CA PHE A 71 4.41 10.18 5.56
C PHE A 71 4.76 11.44 6.34
N GLU A 72 4.68 11.42 7.68
CA GLU A 72 5.06 12.58 8.49
C GLU A 72 6.57 12.88 8.37
N GLN A 73 7.43 11.85 8.43
CA GLN A 73 8.87 12.02 8.23
C GLN A 73 9.23 12.51 6.83
N VAL A 74 8.52 12.05 5.79
CA VAL A 74 8.73 12.50 4.41
C VAL A 74 8.23 13.93 4.24
N VAL A 75 7.02 14.26 4.70
CA VAL A 75 6.48 15.63 4.62
C VAL A 75 7.39 16.59 5.38
N MET A 76 7.70 16.31 6.65
CA MET A 76 8.61 17.15 7.44
C MET A 76 10.03 17.19 6.87
N GLY A 77 10.52 16.07 6.34
CA GLY A 77 11.84 15.97 5.73
C GLY A 77 11.95 16.78 4.44
N CYS A 78 10.93 16.70 3.59
CA CYS A 78 10.82 17.46 2.35
C CYS A 78 10.60 18.96 2.61
N GLU A 79 9.68 19.32 3.52
CA GLU A 79 9.37 20.70 3.88
C GLU A 79 10.57 21.46 4.46
N LYS A 80 11.43 20.77 5.21
CA LYS A 80 12.62 21.39 5.80
C LYS A 80 13.80 21.51 4.84
N ARG A 81 13.80 20.76 3.72
CA ARG A 81 14.99 20.58 2.88
C ARG A 81 14.91 21.26 1.51
N SER A 82 13.72 21.40 0.91
CA SER A 82 13.58 22.09 -0.38
C SER A 82 12.13 22.47 -0.71
N GLU A 83 11.95 23.54 -1.49
CA GLU A 83 10.63 23.97 -1.98
C GLU A 83 10.04 22.96 -2.98
N GLU A 84 10.91 22.22 -3.68
CA GLU A 84 10.54 21.11 -4.56
C GLU A 84 9.97 19.92 -3.79
N GLY A 85 10.58 19.56 -2.65
CA GLY A 85 10.08 18.52 -1.75
C GLY A 85 8.71 18.89 -1.18
N LYS A 86 8.54 20.15 -0.76
CA LYS A 86 7.26 20.65 -0.25
C LYS A 86 6.15 20.61 -1.32
N ALA A 87 6.44 21.05 -2.53
CA ALA A 87 5.49 20.98 -3.65
C ALA A 87 5.13 19.52 -4.00
N LEU A 88 6.09 18.61 -3.92
CA LEU A 88 5.85 17.17 -4.12
C LEU A 88 4.92 16.61 -3.04
N ALA A 89 5.18 16.90 -1.77
CA ALA A 89 4.35 16.48 -0.64
C ALA A 89 2.90 16.98 -0.80
N GLN A 90 2.71 18.27 -1.10
CA GLN A 90 1.38 18.86 -1.32
C GLN A 90 0.60 18.21 -2.47
N ARG A 91 1.29 17.69 -3.50
CA ARG A 91 0.66 17.01 -4.63
C ARG A 91 0.35 15.54 -4.36
N ILE A 92 1.18 14.86 -3.56
CA ILE A 92 1.03 13.43 -3.29
C ILE A 92 0.07 13.18 -2.14
N TYR A 93 0.10 14.01 -1.08
CA TYR A 93 -0.70 13.78 0.13
C TYR A 93 -2.19 13.61 -0.15
N PRO A 94 -2.87 14.46 -0.95
CA PRO A 94 -4.29 14.28 -1.25
C PRO A 94 -4.58 12.94 -1.94
N LYS A 95 -3.72 12.53 -2.87
CA LYS A 95 -3.89 11.26 -3.60
C LYS A 95 -3.73 10.05 -2.69
N ILE A 96 -2.85 10.13 -1.71
CA ILE A 96 -2.70 9.08 -0.70
C ILE A 96 -3.93 9.00 0.18
N THR A 97 -4.47 10.16 0.61
CA THR A 97 -5.74 10.22 1.33
C THR A 97 -6.88 9.59 0.53
N ASP A 98 -6.99 9.89 -0.78
CA ASP A 98 -7.98 9.27 -1.65
C ASP A 98 -7.84 7.75 -1.70
N THR A 99 -6.61 7.23 -1.88
CA THR A 99 -6.37 5.77 -1.88
C THR A 99 -6.65 5.14 -0.52
N THR A 100 -6.40 5.85 0.58
CA THR A 100 -6.69 5.37 1.93
C THR A 100 -8.20 5.26 2.15
N GLN A 101 -8.98 6.22 1.67
CA GLN A 101 -10.44 6.13 1.77
C GLN A 101 -10.99 4.92 1.01
N LEU A 102 -10.53 4.69 -0.22
CA LEU A 102 -10.94 3.53 -1.02
C LEU A 102 -10.60 2.19 -0.34
N VAL A 103 -9.47 2.14 0.37
CA VAL A 103 -9.08 0.95 1.14
C VAL A 103 -9.98 0.76 2.36
N LEU A 104 -10.33 1.83 3.07
CA LEU A 104 -11.26 1.77 4.20
C LEU A 104 -12.65 1.31 3.75
N ASP A 105 -13.14 1.85 2.63
CA ASP A 105 -14.42 1.45 2.05
C ASP A 105 -14.43 -0.04 1.67
N PHE A 106 -13.31 -0.56 1.12
CA PHE A 106 -13.15 -1.99 0.86
C PHE A 106 -13.17 -2.80 2.16
N ASN A 107 -12.41 -2.38 3.17
CA ASN A 107 -12.37 -3.07 4.46
C ASN A 107 -13.76 -3.14 5.10
N ASP A 108 -14.48 -2.02 5.14
CA ASP A 108 -15.81 -1.94 5.74
C ASP A 108 -16.82 -2.85 5.02
N LYS A 109 -16.70 -2.97 3.70
CA LYS A 109 -17.56 -3.87 2.90
C LYS A 109 -17.34 -5.35 3.23
N TYR A 110 -16.13 -5.74 3.61
CA TYR A 110 -15.73 -7.15 3.81
C TYR A 110 -15.41 -7.50 5.27
N GLN A 111 -15.67 -6.58 6.21
CA GLN A 111 -15.47 -6.80 7.64
C GLN A 111 -16.52 -7.76 8.23
N ASP A 112 -17.73 -7.79 7.65
CA ASP A 112 -18.86 -8.58 8.15
C ASP A 112 -19.35 -9.52 7.04
N LEU A 113 -18.78 -10.72 6.99
CA LEU A 113 -18.99 -11.72 5.93
C LEU A 113 -20.29 -12.52 6.11
N GLU A 114 -21.22 -12.06 6.95
CA GLU A 114 -22.54 -12.68 7.12
C GLU A 114 -23.38 -12.62 5.82
N ASP A 115 -23.02 -11.74 4.88
CA ASP A 115 -23.68 -11.58 3.59
C ASP A 115 -22.91 -12.30 2.46
N GLU A 116 -23.33 -13.53 2.14
CA GLU A 116 -22.80 -14.30 1.00
C GLU A 116 -22.94 -13.55 -0.35
N ASP A 117 -23.90 -12.62 -0.49
CA ASP A 117 -24.08 -11.83 -1.72
C ASP A 117 -22.98 -10.78 -1.89
N SER A 118 -22.38 -10.30 -0.79
CA SER A 118 -21.26 -9.36 -0.84
C SER A 118 -20.01 -9.99 -1.48
N LEU A 119 -19.81 -11.29 -1.29
CA LEU A 119 -18.71 -12.06 -1.89
C LEU A 119 -18.84 -12.24 -3.41
N LEU A 120 -20.05 -12.08 -3.98
CA LEU A 120 -20.26 -12.14 -5.44
C LEU A 120 -19.53 -11.02 -6.19
N ASN A 121 -19.30 -9.88 -5.53
CA ASN A 121 -18.63 -8.72 -6.11
C ASN A 121 -17.12 -8.69 -5.83
N LEU A 122 -16.61 -9.66 -5.06
CA LEU A 122 -15.24 -9.64 -4.54
C LEU A 122 -14.17 -9.62 -5.63
N ASP A 123 -14.37 -10.33 -6.74
CA ASP A 123 -13.42 -10.29 -7.86
C ASP A 123 -13.27 -8.88 -8.45
N GLY A 124 -14.40 -8.19 -8.62
CA GLY A 124 -14.44 -6.83 -9.16
C GLY A 124 -13.79 -5.84 -8.20
N ASP A 125 -14.10 -5.98 -6.91
CA ASP A 125 -13.55 -5.11 -5.88
C ASP A 125 -12.05 -5.37 -5.65
N LEU A 126 -11.60 -6.62 -5.69
CA LEU A 126 -10.17 -6.96 -5.64
C LEU A 126 -9.43 -6.38 -6.83
N SER A 127 -10.01 -6.41 -8.04
CA SER A 127 -9.41 -5.78 -9.21
C SER A 127 -9.25 -4.27 -9.03
N ALA A 128 -10.31 -3.58 -8.57
CA ALA A 128 -10.27 -2.14 -8.30
C ALA A 128 -9.30 -1.77 -7.17
N LEU A 129 -9.23 -2.60 -6.13
CA LEU A 129 -8.28 -2.47 -5.04
C LEU A 129 -6.83 -2.66 -5.54
N GLY A 130 -6.58 -3.64 -6.41
CA GLY A 130 -5.27 -3.86 -7.03
C GLY A 130 -4.76 -2.65 -7.80
N GLU A 131 -5.62 -2.03 -8.61
CA GLU A 131 -5.30 -0.78 -9.33
C GLU A 131 -5.01 0.37 -8.36
N THR A 132 -5.82 0.49 -7.30
CA THR A 132 -5.65 1.51 -6.25
C THR A 132 -4.30 1.33 -5.53
N LEU A 133 -3.96 0.10 -5.16
CA LEU A 133 -2.69 -0.24 -4.51
C LEU A 133 -1.49 0.02 -5.42
N GLU A 134 -1.59 -0.31 -6.71
CA GLU A 134 -0.51 -0.02 -7.67
C GLU A 134 -0.23 1.48 -7.79
N GLN A 135 -1.29 2.29 -7.88
CA GLN A 135 -1.16 3.75 -7.89
C GLN A 135 -0.56 4.25 -6.58
N ARG A 136 -1.00 3.71 -5.44
CA ARG A 136 -0.49 4.07 -4.12
C ARG A 136 1.01 3.76 -4.01
N PHE A 137 1.44 2.56 -4.40
CA PHE A 137 2.87 2.20 -4.37
C PHE A 137 3.73 3.14 -5.23
N ALA A 138 3.25 3.52 -6.41
CA ALA A 138 3.98 4.46 -7.27
C ALA A 138 4.09 5.88 -6.67
N LEU A 139 3.13 6.30 -5.83
CA LEU A 139 3.18 7.55 -5.09
C LEU A 139 4.16 7.46 -3.91
N GLU A 140 4.11 6.36 -3.17
CA GLU A 140 5.01 6.06 -2.05
C GLU A 140 6.47 5.98 -2.51
N ASP A 141 6.74 5.32 -3.64
CA ASP A 141 8.09 5.22 -4.19
C ASP A 141 8.66 6.60 -4.58
N LYS A 142 7.82 7.53 -5.04
CA LYS A 142 8.23 8.92 -5.30
C LYS A 142 8.59 9.66 -4.02
N LEU A 143 7.90 9.36 -2.93
CA LEU A 143 8.17 9.94 -1.62
C LEU A 143 9.48 9.42 -1.03
N ILE A 144 9.71 8.11 -1.11
CA ILE A 144 10.99 7.51 -0.71
C ILE A 144 12.13 8.09 -1.57
N ALA A 145 11.94 8.17 -2.89
CA ALA A 145 12.93 8.75 -3.79
C ALA A 145 13.30 10.20 -3.40
N ALA A 146 12.31 11.04 -3.09
CA ALA A 146 12.55 12.43 -2.67
C ALA A 146 13.29 12.51 -1.33
N LEU A 147 12.98 11.63 -0.38
CA LEU A 147 13.68 11.57 0.90
C LEU A 147 15.17 11.22 0.73
N TYR A 148 15.49 10.26 -0.16
CA TYR A 148 16.86 9.79 -0.35
C TYR A 148 17.68 10.58 -1.39
N GLN A 149 17.08 11.17 -2.43
CA GLN A 149 17.79 12.09 -3.34
C GLN A 149 18.45 13.24 -2.57
N HIS A 150 17.80 13.72 -1.51
CA HIS A 150 18.32 14.78 -0.67
C HIS A 150 19.27 14.30 0.44
N GLN A 151 19.39 12.99 0.71
CA GLN A 151 20.43 12.46 1.60
C GLN A 151 21.79 12.36 0.87
N THR A 152 21.80 12.00 -0.43
CA THR A 152 23.04 11.82 -1.20
C THR A 152 23.75 13.14 -1.55
N GLN A 153 23.08 14.30 -1.45
CA GLN A 153 23.68 15.62 -1.67
C GLN A 153 24.41 16.20 -0.43
N LEU A 154 24.36 15.51 0.71
CA LEU A 154 24.96 15.95 1.98
C LEU A 154 26.17 15.08 2.41
N ALA A 155 26.60 14.14 1.57
CA ALA A 155 27.82 13.34 1.75
C ALA A 155 28.89 13.76 0.73
#